data_AF-A0ABD3SFH0-F1
#
_entry.id   AF-A0ABD3SFH0-F1
#
_cell.length_a   1.000
_cell.length_b   1.000
_cell.length_c   1.000
_cell.angle_alpha   90.00
_cell.angle_beta   90.00
_cell.angle_gamma   90.00
#
_symmetry.space_group_name_H-M   'P 1'
#
loop_
_entity.id
_entity.type
_entity.pdbx_description
1 polymer ?
#
loop_
_entity_poly.entity_id
_entity_poly.type
_entity_poly.pdbx_seq_one_letter_code
_entity_poly.pdbx_strand_id
1 'polypeptide(L)'
;MAAILCESFGKLLQGSCEACGTVLTLPCKACGCACEQVTRLCRSPFCLFLSVAVGLNVPPIAFSFVMLGTGQDSEECISASNWLNIDAILSLINILAAMYICLKITHEQKDDSNSAPFVLASVNESATTSEQAKKTTLVDKMMAKTLETDTRARSLGRVKDILCYDPLVAIYILVAVFYMVWQSIGVAKGLSADDCGGGLAHFVSVSLMCGGSFIMIGGMTFACSLCCLVRKW
;
A
#
# COMPACT_ATOMS: atom_id res chain seq x y z
N MET A 1 -7.46 4.49 -22.75
CA MET A 1 -7.76 5.56 -21.78
C MET A 1 -7.14 5.31 -20.40
N ALA A 2 -7.27 4.12 -19.81
CA ALA A 2 -6.60 3.79 -18.53
C ALA A 2 -5.08 4.09 -18.51
N ALA A 3 -4.40 3.90 -19.64
CA ALA A 3 -2.98 4.24 -19.83
C ALA A 3 -2.63 5.71 -19.51
N ILE A 4 -3.42 6.63 -20.05
CA ILE A 4 -3.22 8.08 -19.93
C ILE A 4 -3.55 8.52 -18.50
N LEU A 5 -4.59 7.92 -17.90
CA LEU A 5 -4.93 8.14 -16.51
C LEU A 5 -3.81 7.64 -15.58
N CYS A 6 -3.28 6.44 -15.76
CA CYS A 6 -2.14 5.94 -14.96
C CYS A 6 -0.90 6.83 -15.09
N GLU A 7 -0.60 7.38 -16.27
CA GLU A 7 0.54 8.28 -16.44
C GLU A 7 0.31 9.63 -15.74
N SER A 8 -0.86 10.24 -15.92
CA SER A 8 -1.24 11.50 -15.27
C SER A 8 -1.32 11.35 -13.76
N PHE A 9 -1.95 10.27 -13.27
CA PHE A 9 -1.93 9.93 -11.84
C PHE A 9 -0.50 9.66 -11.39
N GLY A 10 0.31 8.90 -12.11
CA GLY A 10 1.70 8.66 -11.76
C GLY A 10 2.49 9.95 -11.50
N LYS A 11 2.33 10.97 -12.34
CA LYS A 11 2.98 12.29 -12.15
C LYS A 11 2.42 13.05 -10.95
N LEU A 12 1.09 13.08 -10.77
CA LEU A 12 0.45 13.69 -9.60
C LEU A 12 0.87 12.99 -8.29
N LEU A 13 0.96 11.67 -8.32
CA LEU A 13 1.34 10.83 -7.19
C LEU A 13 2.82 10.94 -6.87
N GLN A 14 3.68 11.12 -7.88
CA GLN A 14 5.10 11.36 -7.65
C GLN A 14 5.32 12.67 -6.89
N GLY A 15 4.68 13.77 -7.32
CA GLY A 15 4.72 15.05 -6.58
C GLY A 15 4.09 14.95 -5.19
N SER A 16 2.98 14.20 -5.07
CA SER A 16 2.31 13.98 -3.78
C SER A 16 3.15 13.12 -2.83
N CYS A 17 3.82 12.05 -3.29
CA CYS A 17 4.70 11.23 -2.45
C CYS A 17 5.99 11.96 -2.09
N GLU A 18 6.49 12.92 -2.87
CA GLU A 18 7.60 13.80 -2.46
C GLU A 18 7.17 14.75 -1.34
N ALA A 19 6.01 15.40 -1.48
CA ALA A 19 5.47 16.29 -0.44
C ALA A 19 5.06 15.51 0.83
N CYS A 20 4.30 14.43 0.67
CA CYS A 20 3.83 13.57 1.76
C CYS A 20 4.98 12.80 2.41
N GLY A 21 5.96 12.35 1.63
CA GLY A 21 7.21 11.79 2.13
C GLY A 21 7.98 12.79 2.97
N THR A 22 8.02 14.07 2.58
CA THR A 22 8.64 15.12 3.41
C THR A 22 7.90 15.29 4.74
N VAL A 23 6.56 15.31 4.74
CA VAL A 23 5.74 15.42 5.96
C VAL A 23 5.88 14.20 6.86
N LEU A 24 5.79 13.00 6.29
CA LEU A 24 5.92 11.72 7.02
C LEU A 24 7.34 11.49 7.55
N THR A 25 8.36 12.02 6.88
CA THR A 25 9.76 11.89 7.33
C THR A 25 10.20 12.96 8.33
N LEU A 26 9.40 14.01 8.59
CA LEU A 26 9.71 15.00 9.63
C LEU A 26 9.90 14.38 11.03
N PRO A 27 8.95 13.57 11.55
CA PRO A 27 9.14 12.91 12.85
C PRO A 27 10.30 11.90 12.82
N CYS A 28 10.53 11.21 11.70
CA CYS A 28 11.66 10.29 11.55
C CYS A 28 13.02 11.02 11.48
N LYS A 29 13.09 12.21 10.88
CA LYS A 29 14.27 13.09 10.92
C LYS A 29 14.53 13.59 12.34
N ALA A 30 13.48 13.87 13.10
CA ALA A 30 13.61 14.28 14.50
C ALA A 30 14.03 13.12 15.43
N CYS A 31 13.57 11.89 15.18
CA CYS A 31 13.88 10.70 15.98
C CYS A 31 15.12 9.91 15.53
N GLY A 32 15.73 10.23 14.38
CA GLY A 32 16.94 9.56 13.87
C GLY A 32 16.79 8.07 13.50
N CYS A 33 15.59 7.50 13.66
CA CYS A 33 15.33 6.07 13.46
C CYS A 33 14.42 5.84 12.24
N ALA A 34 14.71 4.78 11.47
CA ALA A 34 13.89 4.22 10.37
C ALA A 34 13.59 5.11 9.13
N CYS A 35 14.16 6.31 9.03
CA CYS A 35 13.90 7.26 7.93
C CYS A 35 14.16 6.69 6.52
N GLU A 36 15.17 5.82 6.38
CA GLU A 36 15.53 5.24 5.08
C GLU A 36 14.50 4.20 4.59
N GLN A 37 13.94 3.39 5.50
CA GLN A 37 12.91 2.41 5.14
C GLN A 37 11.60 3.10 4.74
N VAL A 38 11.19 4.13 5.48
CA VAL A 38 10.00 4.93 5.15
C VAL A 38 10.19 5.64 3.80
N THR A 39 11.37 6.20 3.54
CA THR A 39 11.67 6.83 2.24
C THR A 39 11.58 5.83 1.09
N ARG A 40 12.06 4.59 1.29
CA ARG A 40 11.92 3.51 0.29
C ARG A 40 10.45 3.13 0.06
N LEU A 41 9.65 3.04 1.12
CA LEU A 41 8.21 2.81 1.02
C LEU A 41 7.49 3.96 0.29
N CYS A 42 7.88 5.22 0.52
CA CYS A 42 7.32 6.37 -0.20
C CYS A 42 7.67 6.39 -1.70
N ARG A 43 8.75 5.71 -2.11
CA ARG A 43 9.10 5.53 -3.53
C ARG A 43 8.42 4.32 -4.17
N SER A 44 7.76 3.48 -3.38
CA SER A 44 7.03 2.31 -3.87
C SER A 44 5.76 2.72 -4.64
N PRO A 45 5.35 1.98 -5.68
CA PRO A 45 4.04 2.16 -6.30
C PRO A 45 2.86 1.95 -5.33
N PHE A 46 3.12 1.40 -4.13
CA PHE A 46 2.14 1.24 -3.05
C PHE A 46 2.16 2.37 -2.01
N CYS A 47 3.00 3.40 -2.18
CA CYS A 47 3.06 4.59 -1.31
C CYS A 47 1.67 5.15 -1.04
N LEU A 48 0.85 5.32 -2.08
CA LEU A 48 -0.47 5.90 -1.93
C LEU A 48 -1.43 4.99 -1.17
N PHE A 49 -1.46 3.68 -1.46
CA PHE A 49 -2.27 2.72 -0.72
C PHE A 49 -1.91 2.74 0.77
N LEU A 50 -0.62 2.76 1.09
CA LEU A 50 -0.14 2.84 2.47
C LEU A 50 -0.55 4.16 3.14
N SER A 51 -0.41 5.29 2.46
CA SER A 51 -0.85 6.60 2.99
C SER A 51 -2.35 6.64 3.26
N VAL A 52 -3.17 6.07 2.39
CA VAL A 52 -4.62 5.96 2.59
C VAL A 52 -4.94 5.04 3.77
N ALA A 53 -4.25 3.89 3.87
CA ALA A 53 -4.41 2.97 4.98
C ALA A 53 -4.09 3.65 6.32
N VAL A 54 -2.93 4.29 6.44
CA VAL A 54 -2.54 5.00 7.66
C VAL A 54 -3.48 6.18 7.93
N GLY A 55 -3.71 7.04 6.94
CA GLY A 55 -4.47 8.28 7.13
C GLY A 55 -5.93 8.06 7.55
N LEU A 56 -6.58 7.00 7.05
CA LEU A 56 -7.98 6.73 7.36
C LEU A 56 -8.17 5.77 8.54
N ASN A 57 -7.19 4.93 8.88
CA ASN A 57 -7.29 4.02 10.03
C ASN A 57 -6.70 4.60 11.33
N VAL A 58 -5.91 5.68 11.29
CA VAL A 58 -5.40 6.36 12.50
C VAL A 58 -6.49 7.07 13.31
N PRO A 59 -7.47 7.80 12.72
CA PRO A 59 -8.50 8.49 13.49
C PRO A 59 -9.33 7.57 14.41
N PRO A 60 -9.86 6.40 13.95
CA PRO A 60 -10.55 5.47 14.85
C PRO A 60 -9.73 5.02 16.05
N ILE A 61 -8.42 4.80 15.86
CA ILE A 61 -7.49 4.44 16.94
C ILE A 61 -7.40 5.60 17.95
N ALA A 62 -7.18 6.83 17.47
CA ALA A 62 -7.11 8.00 18.33
C ALA A 62 -8.40 8.22 19.13
N PHE A 63 -9.56 8.04 18.51
CA PHE A 63 -10.86 8.21 19.17
C PHE A 63 -11.12 7.14 20.25
N SER A 64 -10.74 5.88 20.01
CA SER A 64 -10.80 4.84 21.04
C SER A 64 -9.96 5.20 22.27
N PHE A 65 -8.75 5.77 22.07
CA PHE A 65 -7.92 6.24 23.18
C PHE A 65 -8.54 7.41 23.96
N VAL A 66 -9.19 8.36 23.28
CA VAL A 66 -9.88 9.47 23.94
C VAL A 66 -11.05 8.97 24.80
N MET A 67 -11.74 7.91 24.36
CA MET A 67 -12.91 7.36 25.06
C MET A 67 -12.57 6.44 26.25
N LEU A 68 -11.33 5.98 26.40
CA LEU A 68 -10.92 5.17 27.56
C LEU A 68 -11.02 5.92 28.90
N GLY A 69 -11.07 7.26 28.89
CA GLY A 69 -11.12 8.09 30.10
C GLY A 69 -12.53 8.55 30.51
N THR A 70 -13.56 8.30 29.70
CA THR A 70 -14.93 8.75 30.00
C THR A 70 -15.70 7.61 30.65
N GLY A 71 -16.02 7.73 31.94
CA GLY A 71 -16.90 6.78 32.63
C GLY A 71 -18.29 6.81 31.99
N GLN A 72 -18.77 5.65 31.52
CA GLN A 72 -20.09 5.51 30.92
C GLN A 72 -20.93 4.53 31.75
N ASP A 73 -22.10 4.99 32.20
CA ASP A 73 -22.95 4.22 33.12
C ASP A 73 -24.09 3.46 32.42
N SER A 74 -24.39 3.75 31.16
CA SER A 74 -25.47 3.09 30.41
C SER A 74 -24.96 1.97 29.49
N GLU A 75 -25.73 0.88 29.42
CA GLU A 75 -25.41 -0.32 28.64
C GLU A 75 -25.23 -0.04 27.13
N GLU A 76 -26.04 0.85 26.57
CA GLU A 76 -25.97 1.23 25.16
C GLU A 76 -24.66 1.95 24.83
N CYS A 77 -24.20 2.82 25.74
CA CYS A 77 -22.95 3.55 25.58
C CYS A 77 -21.74 2.63 25.73
N ILE A 78 -21.79 1.70 26.70
CA ILE A 78 -20.78 0.63 26.82
C ILE A 78 -20.73 -0.18 25.51
N SER A 79 -21.88 -0.49 24.90
CA SER A 79 -21.91 -1.21 23.63
C SER A 79 -21.29 -0.41 22.48
N ALA A 80 -21.56 0.89 22.37
CA ALA A 80 -20.98 1.74 21.33
C ALA A 80 -19.48 2.00 21.54
N SER A 81 -19.05 2.17 22.79
CA SER A 81 -17.63 2.27 23.16
C SER A 81 -16.87 0.98 22.85
N ASN A 82 -17.44 -0.19 23.19
CA ASN A 82 -16.88 -1.48 22.81
C ASN A 82 -16.78 -1.64 21.29
N TRP A 83 -17.76 -1.11 20.55
CA TRP A 83 -17.71 -1.11 19.08
C TRP A 83 -16.49 -0.34 18.56
N LEU A 84 -16.27 0.88 19.08
CA LEU A 84 -15.15 1.75 18.71
C LEU A 84 -13.79 1.13 19.07
N ASN A 85 -13.70 0.44 20.22
CA ASN A 85 -12.47 -0.24 20.64
C ASN A 85 -12.10 -1.40 19.70
N ILE A 86 -13.07 -2.21 19.29
CA ILE A 86 -12.82 -3.28 18.32
C ILE A 86 -12.48 -2.67 16.94
N ASP A 87 -13.14 -1.58 16.55
CA ASP A 87 -12.84 -0.87 15.30
C ASP A 87 -11.40 -0.33 15.28
N ALA A 88 -10.89 0.17 16.41
CA ALA A 88 -9.50 0.58 16.55
C ALA A 88 -8.52 -0.58 16.38
N ILE A 89 -8.82 -1.76 16.92
CA ILE A 89 -7.98 -2.96 16.75
C ILE A 89 -7.95 -3.38 15.27
N LEU A 90 -9.11 -3.44 14.61
CA LEU A 90 -9.18 -3.79 13.19
C LEU A 90 -8.46 -2.76 12.32
N SER A 91 -8.58 -1.48 12.66
CA SER A 91 -7.88 -0.37 12.00
C SER A 91 -6.36 -0.53 12.12
N LEU A 92 -5.85 -0.91 13.30
CA LEU A 92 -4.43 -1.22 13.50
C LEU A 92 -3.99 -2.41 12.64
N ILE A 93 -4.79 -3.49 12.60
CA ILE A 93 -4.48 -4.66 11.77
C ILE A 93 -4.44 -4.28 10.29
N ASN A 94 -5.35 -3.43 9.81
CA ASN A 94 -5.35 -2.92 8.44
C ASN A 94 -4.07 -2.15 8.11
N ILE A 95 -3.59 -1.29 9.03
CA ILE A 95 -2.32 -0.56 8.87
C ILE A 95 -1.14 -1.54 8.81
N LEU A 96 -1.08 -2.50 9.73
CA LEU A 96 -0.02 -3.51 9.77
C LEU A 96 0.01 -4.37 8.50
N ALA A 97 -1.16 -4.78 8.01
CA ALA A 97 -1.28 -5.55 6.78
C ALA A 97 -0.87 -4.73 5.55
N ALA A 98 -1.28 -3.46 5.47
CA ALA A 98 -0.85 -2.58 4.39
C ALA A 98 0.67 -2.40 4.39
N MET A 99 1.29 -2.20 5.55
CA MET A 99 2.74 -2.16 5.70
C MET A 99 3.40 -3.47 5.29
N TYR A 100 2.87 -4.62 5.72
CA TYR A 100 3.38 -5.94 5.37
C TYR A 100 3.40 -6.15 3.85
N ILE A 101 2.28 -5.88 3.17
CA ILE A 101 2.16 -6.02 1.72
C ILE A 101 3.17 -5.11 1.02
N CYS A 102 3.28 -3.84 1.44
CA CYS A 102 4.24 -2.91 0.86
C CYS A 102 5.69 -3.39 1.05
N LEU A 103 6.05 -3.83 2.27
CA LEU A 103 7.39 -4.31 2.57
C LEU A 103 7.73 -5.56 1.76
N LYS A 104 6.83 -6.54 1.73
CA LYS A 104 7.05 -7.81 1.01
C LYS A 104 7.26 -7.59 -0.48
N ILE A 105 6.46 -6.73 -1.11
CA ILE A 105 6.62 -6.41 -2.53
C ILE A 105 7.94 -5.67 -2.80
N THR A 106 8.42 -4.85 -1.86
CA THR A 106 9.69 -4.11 -2.02
C THR A 106 10.95 -4.92 -1.71
N HIS A 107 10.87 -5.94 -0.85
CA HIS A 107 12.07 -6.60 -0.30
C HIS A 107 12.64 -7.72 -1.21
N GLU A 108 11.87 -8.26 -2.16
CA GLU A 108 12.35 -9.38 -3.01
C GLU A 108 13.33 -8.99 -4.13
N GLN A 109 13.85 -7.77 -4.15
CA GLN A 109 14.75 -7.28 -5.21
C GLN A 109 16.25 -7.38 -4.86
N LYS A 110 16.62 -8.21 -3.88
CA LYS A 110 18.03 -8.56 -3.70
C LYS A 110 18.29 -9.81 -4.53
N ASP A 111 18.37 -9.61 -5.85
CA ASP A 111 18.93 -10.62 -6.73
C ASP A 111 20.30 -10.98 -6.18
N ASP A 112 20.50 -12.26 -5.86
CA ASP A 112 21.80 -12.81 -5.60
C ASP A 112 22.68 -12.50 -6.81
N SER A 113 23.45 -11.43 -6.72
CA SER A 113 24.43 -11.01 -7.72
C SER A 113 25.58 -12.01 -7.89
N ASN A 114 25.52 -13.15 -7.20
CA ASN A 114 26.33 -14.34 -7.42
C ASN A 114 25.66 -15.38 -8.34
N SER A 115 24.42 -15.17 -8.77
CA SER A 115 23.84 -15.90 -9.89
C SER A 115 24.58 -15.42 -11.13
N ALA A 116 25.56 -16.21 -11.58
CA ALA A 116 26.44 -15.86 -12.69
C ALA A 116 25.62 -15.24 -13.83
N PRO A 117 26.04 -14.08 -14.38
CA PRO A 117 25.36 -13.50 -15.53
C PRO A 117 25.23 -14.61 -16.55
N PHE A 118 24.03 -14.78 -17.12
CA PHE A 118 23.83 -15.67 -18.25
C PHE A 118 24.71 -15.10 -19.38
N VAL A 119 25.96 -15.56 -19.43
CA VAL A 119 26.89 -15.30 -20.51
C VAL A 119 26.32 -16.10 -21.67
N LEU A 120 25.41 -15.47 -22.40
CA LEU A 120 25.09 -15.87 -23.75
C LEU A 120 26.43 -15.69 -24.47
N ALA A 121 27.19 -16.78 -24.56
CA ALA A 121 28.49 -16.82 -25.20
C ALA A 121 28.24 -16.57 -26.70
N SER A 122 28.10 -15.30 -27.07
CA SER A 122 28.23 -14.89 -28.46
C SER A 122 29.72 -15.04 -28.78
N VAL A 123 30.05 -16.23 -29.25
CA VAL A 123 31.28 -16.49 -29.99
C VAL A 123 31.26 -15.51 -31.16
N ASN A 124 32.00 -14.41 -31.06
CA ASN A 124 32.24 -13.55 -32.20
C ASN A 124 33.73 -13.57 -32.54
N GLU A 125 33.96 -14.09 -33.74
CA GLU A 125 35.19 -14.04 -34.50
C GLU A 125 35.78 -12.62 -34.56
N SER A 126 37.06 -12.56 -34.23
CA SER A 126 38.12 -11.71 -34.77
C SER A 126 37.78 -10.34 -35.36
N ALA A 127 38.08 -9.32 -34.54
CA ALA A 127 38.97 -8.19 -34.83
C ALA A 127 39.04 -7.63 -36.26
N THR A 128 38.50 -6.42 -36.45
CA THR A 128 39.23 -5.36 -37.18
C THR A 128 38.75 -3.97 -36.76
N THR A 129 39.71 -3.15 -36.38
CA THR A 129 39.58 -1.82 -35.80
C THR A 129 39.18 -0.80 -36.87
N SER A 130 38.04 -0.12 -36.72
CA SER A 130 37.75 1.12 -37.43
C SER A 130 36.79 2.00 -36.63
N GLU A 131 37.18 3.24 -36.39
CA GLU A 131 36.34 4.31 -35.85
C GLU A 131 35.16 4.56 -36.79
N GLN A 132 34.00 3.96 -36.49
CA GLN A 132 32.74 4.34 -37.12
C GLN A 132 31.67 4.61 -36.07
N ALA A 133 31.02 5.77 -36.25
CA ALA A 133 29.86 6.21 -35.50
C ALA A 133 28.91 5.03 -35.23
N LYS A 134 28.75 4.72 -33.94
CA LYS A 134 28.05 3.56 -33.39
C LYS A 134 26.57 3.57 -33.82
N LYS A 135 26.28 3.08 -35.03
CA LYS A 135 24.94 2.71 -35.48
C LYS A 135 24.50 1.54 -34.62
N THR A 136 23.69 1.82 -33.61
CA THR A 136 22.98 0.79 -32.82
C THR A 136 22.30 -0.13 -33.81
N THR A 137 22.71 -1.39 -33.84
CA THR A 137 22.21 -2.32 -34.86
C THR A 137 20.77 -2.66 -34.54
N LEU A 138 19.98 -2.97 -35.57
CA LEU A 138 18.59 -3.40 -35.41
C LEU A 138 18.47 -4.58 -34.43
N VAL A 139 19.51 -5.42 -34.38
CA VAL A 139 19.64 -6.56 -33.47
C VAL A 139 19.75 -6.12 -32.02
N ASP A 140 20.53 -5.08 -31.71
CA ASP A 140 20.60 -4.51 -30.34
C ASP A 140 19.23 -4.01 -29.87
N LYS A 141 18.47 -3.36 -30.75
CA LYS A 141 17.09 -2.91 -30.43
C LYS A 141 16.11 -4.07 -30.23
N MET A 142 16.28 -5.17 -30.97
CA MET A 142 15.45 -6.36 -30.79
C MET A 142 15.80 -7.11 -29.52
N MET A 143 17.10 -7.31 -29.22
CA MET A 143 17.54 -7.92 -27.97
C MET A 143 17.09 -7.11 -26.75
N ALA A 144 17.21 -5.78 -26.80
CA ALA A 144 16.72 -4.92 -25.72
C ALA A 144 15.21 -5.11 -25.50
N LYS A 145 14.41 -5.15 -26.58
CA LYS A 145 12.96 -5.41 -26.47
C LYS A 145 12.64 -6.81 -25.96
N THR A 146 13.34 -7.84 -26.40
CA THR A 146 13.11 -9.22 -25.94
C THR A 146 13.45 -9.38 -24.47
N LEU A 147 14.56 -8.79 -24.02
CA LEU A 147 15.01 -8.84 -22.62
C LEU A 147 14.06 -8.04 -21.70
N GLU A 148 13.53 -6.92 -22.18
CA GLU A 148 12.47 -6.16 -21.51
C GLU A 148 11.18 -6.99 -21.40
N THR A 149 10.84 -7.77 -22.44
CA THR A 149 9.64 -8.63 -22.46
C THR A 149 9.76 -9.87 -21.56
N ASP A 150 10.94 -10.48 -21.45
CA ASP A 150 11.15 -11.65 -20.56
C ASP A 150 11.16 -11.24 -19.08
N THR A 151 11.76 -10.07 -18.77
CA THR A 151 11.74 -9.53 -17.41
C THR A 151 10.30 -9.18 -16.97
N ARG A 152 9.45 -8.80 -17.94
CA ARG A 152 8.03 -8.50 -17.73
C ARG A 152 7.19 -9.70 -17.32
N ALA A 153 7.35 -10.83 -18.00
CA ALA A 153 6.55 -12.03 -17.70
C ALA A 153 6.82 -12.55 -16.27
N ARG A 154 8.04 -12.34 -15.77
CA ARG A 154 8.47 -12.82 -14.44
C ARG A 154 7.89 -12.01 -13.28
N SER A 155 7.68 -10.70 -13.42
CA SER A 155 7.18 -9.84 -12.34
C SER A 155 5.69 -10.05 -12.04
N LEU A 156 4.88 -10.30 -13.07
CA LEU A 156 3.45 -10.61 -12.94
C LEU A 156 3.22 -11.97 -12.26
N GLY A 157 4.04 -12.97 -12.60
CA GLY A 157 4.04 -14.27 -11.94
C GLY A 157 4.24 -14.12 -10.43
N ARG A 158 5.21 -13.30 -10.01
CA ARG A 158 5.51 -13.05 -8.59
C ARG A 158 4.36 -12.39 -7.83
N VAL A 159 3.72 -11.36 -8.40
CA VAL A 159 2.59 -10.70 -7.72
C VAL A 159 1.40 -11.64 -7.59
N LYS A 160 1.12 -12.42 -8.64
CA LYS A 160 0.10 -13.46 -8.58
C LYS A 160 0.46 -14.51 -7.51
N ASP A 161 1.73 -14.91 -7.45
CA ASP A 161 2.16 -15.91 -6.47
C ASP A 161 2.02 -15.40 -5.04
N ILE A 162 2.37 -14.14 -4.79
CA ILE A 162 2.17 -13.51 -3.47
C ILE A 162 0.66 -13.38 -3.17
N LEU A 163 -0.16 -12.84 -4.07
CA LEU A 163 -1.59 -12.66 -3.75
C LEU A 163 -2.35 -14.00 -3.61
N CYS A 164 -1.98 -15.02 -4.39
CA CYS A 164 -2.72 -16.28 -4.41
C CYS A 164 -2.19 -17.32 -3.43
N TYR A 165 -0.88 -17.33 -3.15
CA TYR A 165 -0.26 -18.36 -2.32
C TYR A 165 0.30 -17.85 -0.99
N ASP A 166 0.33 -16.53 -0.74
CA ASP A 166 0.74 -16.01 0.56
C ASP A 166 -0.40 -16.18 1.59
N PRO A 167 -0.24 -17.04 2.61
CA PRO A 167 -1.26 -17.25 3.63
C PRO A 167 -1.57 -15.96 4.41
N LEU A 168 -0.60 -15.04 4.56
CA LEU A 168 -0.82 -13.78 5.29
C LEU A 168 -1.72 -12.83 4.50
N VAL A 169 -1.62 -12.82 3.17
CA VAL A 169 -2.54 -12.03 2.32
C VAL A 169 -3.94 -12.63 2.36
N ALA A 170 -4.07 -13.95 2.35
CA ALA A 170 -5.36 -14.62 2.49
C ALA A 170 -6.04 -14.30 3.83
N ILE A 171 -5.29 -14.36 4.94
CA ILE A 171 -5.78 -13.95 6.26
C ILE A 171 -6.23 -12.49 6.25
N TYR A 172 -5.46 -11.60 5.62
CA TYR A 172 -5.84 -10.20 5.51
C TYR A 172 -7.15 -9.99 4.75
N ILE A 173 -7.40 -10.72 3.66
CA ILE A 173 -8.68 -10.63 2.93
C ILE A 173 -9.85 -11.00 3.85
N LEU A 174 -9.70 -12.03 4.69
CA LEU A 174 -10.73 -12.41 5.67
C LEU A 174 -10.94 -11.30 6.71
N VAL A 175 -9.86 -10.68 7.21
CA VAL A 175 -9.95 -9.53 8.12
C VAL A 175 -10.65 -8.35 7.45
N ALA A 176 -10.36 -8.07 6.17
CA ALA A 176 -11.01 -6.99 5.43
C ALA A 176 -12.52 -7.24 5.25
N VAL A 177 -12.94 -8.49 4.97
CA VAL A 177 -14.36 -8.86 4.93
C VAL A 177 -15.02 -8.70 6.29
N PHE A 178 -14.37 -9.18 7.35
CA PHE A 178 -14.86 -8.98 8.71
C PHE A 178 -14.99 -7.49 9.06
N TYR A 179 -14.01 -6.67 8.68
CA TYR A 179 -14.03 -5.22 8.86
C TYR A 179 -15.20 -4.56 8.12
N MET A 180 -15.50 -4.96 6.88
CA MET A 180 -16.67 -4.47 6.14
C MET A 180 -17.99 -4.78 6.85
N VAL A 181 -18.14 -5.99 7.40
CA VAL A 181 -19.31 -6.37 8.20
C VAL A 181 -19.35 -5.58 9.50
N TRP A 182 -18.20 -5.40 10.17
CA TRP A 182 -18.09 -4.64 11.42
C TRP A 182 -18.51 -3.18 11.26
N GLN A 183 -18.08 -2.55 10.16
CA GLN A 183 -18.46 -1.19 9.78
C GLN A 183 -19.97 -1.07 9.54
N SER A 184 -20.59 -2.10 8.94
CA SER A 184 -22.05 -2.14 8.74
C SER A 184 -22.81 -2.22 10.07
N ILE A 185 -22.32 -2.98 11.05
CA ILE A 185 -22.89 -3.04 12.42
C ILE A 185 -22.76 -1.69 13.12
N GLY A 186 -21.66 -0.97 12.87
CA GLY A 186 -21.40 0.33 13.47
C GLY A 186 -22.44 1.39 13.13
N VAL A 187 -23.06 1.33 11.95
CA VAL A 187 -24.15 2.26 11.57
C VAL A 187 -25.31 2.19 12.56
N ALA A 188 -25.70 0.97 12.98
CA ALA A 188 -26.73 0.80 13.99
C ALA A 188 -26.29 1.33 15.37
N LYS A 189 -25.01 1.14 15.72
CA LYS A 189 -24.44 1.63 16.98
C LYS A 189 -24.29 3.15 17.02
N GLY A 190 -24.08 3.79 15.87
CA GLY A 190 -24.04 5.25 15.76
C GLY A 190 -25.36 5.89 16.17
N LEU A 191 -26.50 5.30 15.78
CA LEU A 191 -27.83 5.80 16.15
C LEU A 191 -28.11 5.68 17.65
N SER A 192 -27.62 4.63 18.30
CA SER A 192 -27.76 4.47 19.77
C SER A 192 -26.79 5.36 20.57
N ALA A 193 -25.78 5.94 19.92
CA ALA A 193 -24.76 6.72 20.62
C ALA A 193 -25.16 8.19 20.86
N ASP A 194 -26.26 8.67 20.26
CA ASP A 194 -26.70 10.07 20.35
C ASP A 194 -27.02 10.49 21.80
N ASP A 195 -27.51 9.56 22.62
CA ASP A 195 -27.87 9.82 24.02
C ASP A 195 -26.69 9.68 25.01
N CYS A 196 -25.51 9.27 24.52
CA CYS A 196 -24.36 8.93 25.37
C CYS A 196 -23.54 10.12 25.89
N GLY A 197 -23.82 11.33 25.40
CA GLY A 197 -23.02 12.52 25.72
C GLY A 197 -21.54 12.35 25.34
N GLY A 198 -20.68 13.27 25.81
CA GLY A 198 -19.21 13.15 25.69
C GLY A 198 -18.65 13.13 24.27
N GLY A 199 -19.47 13.39 23.24
CA GLY A 199 -19.06 13.32 21.84
C GLY A 199 -18.94 11.91 21.26
N LEU A 200 -19.42 10.86 21.96
CA LEU A 200 -19.30 9.48 21.47
C LEU A 200 -19.95 9.29 20.08
N ALA A 201 -21.16 9.81 19.88
CA ALA A 201 -21.84 9.77 18.58
C ALA A 201 -20.99 10.39 17.45
N HIS A 202 -20.36 11.52 17.72
CA HIS A 202 -19.46 12.18 16.77
C HIS A 202 -18.25 11.30 16.46
N PHE A 203 -17.61 10.69 17.46
CA PHE A 203 -16.47 9.80 17.25
C PHE A 203 -16.84 8.54 16.46
N VAL A 204 -17.98 7.91 16.76
CA VAL A 204 -18.50 6.76 16.02
C VAL A 204 -18.80 7.15 14.57
N SER A 205 -19.47 8.28 14.35
CA SER A 205 -19.79 8.77 13.01
C SER A 205 -18.54 9.06 12.18
N VAL A 206 -17.54 9.76 12.74
CA VAL A 206 -16.29 10.02 12.03
C VAL A 206 -15.50 8.73 11.79
N SER A 207 -15.45 7.80 12.75
CA SER A 207 -14.83 6.47 12.55
C SER A 207 -15.51 5.70 11.40
N LEU A 208 -16.84 5.69 11.32
CA LEU A 208 -17.59 5.10 10.21
C LEU A 208 -17.27 5.73 8.86
N MET A 209 -17.21 7.07 8.81
CA MET A 209 -16.85 7.79 7.59
C MET A 209 -15.42 7.45 7.14
N CYS A 210 -14.48 7.39 8.09
CA CYS A 210 -13.09 7.02 7.83
C CYS A 210 -12.97 5.56 7.35
N GLY A 211 -13.63 4.61 8.02
CA GLY A 211 -13.62 3.19 7.66
C GLY A 211 -14.27 2.91 6.31
N GLY A 212 -15.44 3.50 6.06
CA GLY A 212 -16.11 3.43 4.75
C GLY A 212 -15.26 4.04 3.62
N SER A 213 -14.63 5.19 3.88
CA SER A 213 -13.70 5.81 2.93
C SER A 213 -12.47 4.93 2.69
N PHE A 214 -11.96 4.25 3.72
CA PHE A 214 -10.84 3.33 3.59
C PHE A 214 -11.19 2.14 2.70
N ILE A 215 -12.38 1.55 2.86
CA ILE A 215 -12.82 0.43 2.01
C ILE A 215 -12.86 0.87 0.53
N MET A 216 -13.46 2.03 0.25
CA MET A 216 -13.64 2.52 -1.12
C MET A 216 -12.32 3.01 -1.75
N ILE A 217 -11.65 3.96 -1.09
CA ILE A 217 -10.43 4.58 -1.58
C ILE A 217 -9.26 3.60 -1.46
N GLY A 218 -9.15 2.87 -0.36
CA GLY A 218 -8.11 1.84 -0.17
C GLY A 218 -8.19 0.74 -1.21
N GLY A 219 -9.40 0.21 -1.48
CA GLY A 219 -9.60 -0.79 -2.54
C GLY A 219 -9.23 -0.26 -3.92
N MET A 220 -9.70 0.95 -4.27
CA MET A 220 -9.40 1.58 -5.55
C MET A 220 -7.89 1.82 -5.73
N THR A 221 -7.24 2.32 -4.69
CA THR A 221 -5.82 2.68 -4.75
C THR A 221 -4.93 1.45 -4.78
N PHE A 222 -5.28 0.39 -4.04
CA PHE A 222 -4.66 -0.91 -4.16
C PHE A 222 -4.80 -1.50 -5.57
N ALA A 223 -6.00 -1.49 -6.15
CA ALA A 223 -6.23 -1.96 -7.51
C ALA A 223 -5.46 -1.15 -8.55
N CYS A 224 -5.39 0.18 -8.40
CA CYS A 224 -4.57 1.04 -9.25
C CYS A 224 -3.08 0.72 -9.12
N SER A 225 -2.56 0.53 -7.90
CA SER A 225 -1.16 0.13 -7.67
C SER A 225 -0.84 -1.21 -8.33
N LEU A 226 -1.74 -2.20 -8.24
CA LEU A 226 -1.60 -3.46 -8.96
C LEU A 226 -1.60 -3.26 -10.48
N CYS A 227 -2.54 -2.49 -11.03
CA CYS A 227 -2.58 -2.18 -12.46
C CYS A 227 -1.30 -1.48 -12.96
N CYS A 228 -0.76 -0.55 -12.18
CA CYS A 228 0.49 0.12 -12.49
C CYS A 228 1.68 -0.85 -12.48
N LEU A 229 1.67 -1.82 -11.57
CA LEU A 229 2.66 -2.88 -11.53
C LEU A 229 2.51 -3.82 -12.73
N VAL A 230 1.30 -4.17 -13.17
CA VAL A 230 1.10 -4.96 -14.40
C VAL A 230 1.62 -4.22 -15.66
N ARG A 231 1.59 -2.89 -15.67
CA ARG A 231 1.91 -2.09 -16.87
C ARG A 231 3.36 -1.64 -16.98
N LYS A 232 4.02 -1.31 -15.86
CA LYS A 232 5.40 -0.76 -15.84
C LYS A 232 6.45 -1.82 -16.22
N TRP A 233 6.04 -3.07 -16.16
CA TRP A 233 6.74 -4.20 -16.72
C TRP A 233 6.05 -4.52 -18.03
#